data_AF-A0A0F9SAH9-F1
#
_entry.id   AF-A0A0F9SAH9-F1
#
_cell.length_a   1.000
_cell.length_b   1.000
_cell.length_c   1.000
_cell.angle_alpha   90.00
_cell.angle_beta   90.00
_cell.angle_gamma   90.00
#
_symmetry.space_group_name_H-M   'P 1'
#
loop_
_entity.id
_entity.type
_entity.pdbx_description
1 polymer ?
#
loop_
_entity_poly.entity_id
_entity_poly.type
_entity_poly.pdbx_seq_one_letter_code
_entity_poly.pdbx_strand_id
1 'polypeptide(L)' 'MPQAFDNCQKAGGRIRTITLKGDRYMRICYLDGKSHASEVKESKGKK' A
#
# COMPACT_ATOMS: atom_id res chain seq x y z
N MET A 1 -10.25 2.41 0.81
CA MET A 1 -8.93 2.05 1.39
C MET A 1 -9.18 1.22 2.63
N PRO A 2 -8.42 0.15 2.88
CA PRO A 2 -8.58 -0.63 4.10
C PRO A 2 -8.30 0.23 5.33
N GLN A 3 -9.15 0.11 6.34
CA GLN A 3 -9.16 1.00 7.51
C GLN A 3 -7.85 0.95 8.29
N ALA A 4 -7.20 -0.22 8.34
CA ALA A 4 -5.88 -0.39 8.95
C ALA A 4 -4.76 0.39 8.22
N PHE A 5 -4.82 0.46 6.89
CA PHE A 5 -3.86 1.24 6.09
C PHE A 5 -4.08 2.74 6.28
N ASP A 6 -5.34 3.18 6.27
CA ASP A 6 -5.71 4.59 6.48
C ASP A 6 -5.29 5.08 7.88
N ASN A 7 -5.54 4.26 8.91
CA ASN A 7 -5.10 4.56 10.28
C ASN A 7 -3.57 4.60 10.38
N CYS A 8 -2.87 3.66 9.76
CA CYS A 8 -1.40 3.66 9.73
C CYS A 8 -0.84 4.90 9.04
N GLN A 9 -1.43 5.30 7.91
CA GLN A 9 -1.06 6.52 7.19
C GLN A 9 -1.31 7.78 8.04
N LYS A 10 -2.47 7.88 8.70
CA LYS A 10 -2.82 9.01 9.56
C LYS A 10 -1.96 9.11 10.81
N ALA A 11 -1.53 7.98 11.36
CA ALA A 11 -0.62 7.91 12.48
C ALA A 11 0.85 8.22 12.13
N GLY A 12 1.15 8.56 10.86
CA GLY A 12 2.50 8.90 10.42
C GLY A 12 3.38 7.70 10.07
N GLY A 13 2.77 6.54 9.81
CA GLY A 13 3.48 5.33 9.40
C GLY A 13 4.19 5.50 8.05
N ARG A 14 5.29 4.75 7.87
CA ARG A 14 6.11 4.79 6.67
C ARG A 14 5.43 4.04 5.54
N ILE A 15 4.98 4.73 4.51
CA ILE A 15 4.36 4.12 3.33
C ILE A 15 5.44 3.74 2.31
N ARG A 16 5.46 2.46 1.91
CA ARG A 16 6.23 1.97 0.76
C ARG A 16 5.30 1.46 -0.31
N THR A 17 5.54 1.87 -1.55
CA THR A 17 4.90 1.28 -2.72
C THR A 17 5.74 0.09 -3.17
N ILE A 18 5.13 -1.07 -3.29
CA ILE A 18 5.74 -2.29 -3.82
C ILE A 18 5.10 -2.57 -5.17
N THR A 19 5.92 -2.54 -6.21
CA THR A 19 5.51 -2.95 -7.56
C THR A 19 5.50 -4.48 -7.62
N LEU A 20 4.41 -5.03 -8.09
CA LEU A 20 4.18 -6.46 -8.30
C LEU A 20 4.28 -6.77 -9.81
N LYS A 21 4.35 -8.06 -10.16
CA LYS A 21 4.33 -8.50 -11.57
C LYS A 21 3.03 -8.09 -12.27
N GLY A 22 3.14 -7.79 -13.57
CA GLY A 22 2.00 -7.49 -14.45
C GLY A 22 1.40 -6.11 -14.22
N ASP A 23 2.26 -5.09 -14.09
CA ASP A 23 1.85 -3.69 -13.88
C ASP A 23 1.04 -3.46 -12.60
N ARG A 24 1.10 -4.37 -11.63
CA ARG A 24 0.40 -4.22 -10.36
C ARG A 24 1.27 -3.49 -9.36
N TYR A 25 0.67 -2.76 -8.44
CA TYR A 25 1.37 -2.15 -7.31
C TYR A 25 0.49 -2.20 -6.07
N MET A 26 1.11 -2.34 -4.90
CA MET A 26 0.43 -2.24 -3.62
C MET A 26 1.18 -1.24 -2.73
N ARG A 27 0.47 -0.54 -1.86
CA ARG A 27 1.10 0.33 -0.86
C ARG A 27 1.07 -0.41 0.47
N ILE A 28 2.18 -0.48 1.16
CA ILE A 28 2.26 -1.05 2.50
C ILE A 28 2.68 0.07 3.44
N CYS A 29 1.91 0.26 4.49
CA CYS A 29 2.22 1.19 5.57
C CYS A 29 2.87 0.44 6.72
N TYR A 30 4.02 0.92 7.17
CA TYR A 30 4.77 0.35 8.29
C TYR A 30 4.68 1.30 9.48
N LEU A 31 4.14 0.83 10.60
CA LEU A 31 4.04 1.61 11.84
C LEU A 31 4.32 0.67 13.01
N ASP A 32 5.23 1.08 13.89
CA ASP A 32 5.51 0.35 15.15
C ASP A 32 5.86 -1.14 14.93
N GLY A 33 6.62 -1.45 13.87
CA GLY A 33 6.97 -2.83 13.49
C GLY A 33 5.83 -3.65 12.87
N LYS A 34 4.62 -3.08 12.77
CA LYS A 34 3.47 -3.68 12.08
C LYS A 34 3.42 -3.21 10.63
N SER A 35 2.99 -4.10 9.74
CA SER A 35 2.79 -3.78 8.32
C SER A 35 1.31 -3.92 7.95
N HIS A 36 0.77 -2.86 7.36
CA HIS A 36 -0.60 -2.78 6.90
C HIS A 36 -0.59 -2.61 5.38
N ALA A 37 -1.03 -3.64 4.66
CA ALA A 37 -1.14 -3.60 3.20
C ALA A 37 -2.42 -2.88 2.75
N SER A 38 -2.30 -2.04 1.72
CA SER A 38 -3.43 -1.54 0.93
C SER A 38 -3.88 -2.60 -0.07
N GLU A 39 -5.05 -2.39 -0.67
CA GLU A 39 -5.47 -3.12 -1.85
C GLU A 39 -4.41 -3.07 -2.96
N VAL A 40 -4.29 -4.18 -3.69
CA VAL A 40 -3.46 -4.28 -4.90
C VAL A 40 -4.16 -3.48 -5.99
N LYS A 41 -3.46 -2.48 -6.52
CA LYS A 41 -3.91 -1.70 -7.65
C LYS A 41 -3.23 -2.19 -8.91
N GLU A 42 -4.00 -2.35 -9.96
CA GLU A 42 -3.44 -2.52 -11.30
C GLU A 42 -3.07 -1.12 -11.79
N SER A 43 -1.79 -0.90 -12.10
CA SER A 43 -1.40 0.24 -12.91
C SER A 43 -2.09 0.04 -14.24
N LYS A 44 -2.90 1.02 -14.65
CA LYS A 44 -3.50 1.03 -15.99
C LYS A 44 -2.37 1.26 -16.98
N GLY A 45 -1.57 0.22 -17.23
CA GLY A 45 -0.83 0.10 -18.47
C GLY A 45 -1.88 0.20 -19.57
N LYS A 46 -1.81 1.27 -20.36
CA LYS A 46 -2.65 1.43 -21.55
C LYS A 46 -2.43 0.17 -22.40
N LYS A 47 -3.45 -0.69 -22.48
CA LYS A 47 -3.55 -1.68 -23.55
C LYS A 47 -3.67 -0.95 -24.88
#